data_AF-A0AAC9LHC9-F1
#
_entry.id   AF-A0AAC9LHC9-F1
#
_cell.length_a   1.000
_cell.length_b   1.000
_cell.length_c   1.000
_cell.angle_alpha   90.00
_cell.angle_beta   90.00
_cell.angle_gamma   90.00
#
_symmetry.space_group_name_H-M   'P 1'
#
loop_
_entity.id
_entity.type
_entity.pdbx_description
1 polymer ?
#
loop_
_entity_poly.entity_id
_entity_poly.type
_entity_poly.pdbx_seq_one_letter_code
_entity_poly.pdbx_strand_id
1 'polypeptide(L)'
;MVPTGSKVAVTAWGLWDGRTNIVLGVTGLTPGHAYGAHLHQEPCGDEPEDAGPHYQNEVDPVQPSVDPAYANPENEVWLDFTPDADGEAVAMTSVGWRPTGSERRSVVIHAHHTATGEGEAGTAGERLACVTVRA
;
A
#
# COMPACT_ATOMS: atom_id res chain seq x y z
N MET A 1 2.17 14.50 4.76
CA MET A 1 0.94 14.85 5.52
C MET A 1 -0.28 14.61 4.64
N VAL A 2 -1.46 14.30 5.21
CA VAL A 2 -2.72 14.14 4.47
C VAL A 2 -3.68 15.27 4.87
N PRO A 3 -3.96 16.25 3.98
CA PRO A 3 -4.87 17.35 4.29
C PRO A 3 -6.30 16.89 4.59
N THR A 4 -7.00 17.59 5.49
CA THR A 4 -8.42 17.33 5.75
C THR A 4 -9.25 17.54 4.48
N GLY A 5 -10.17 16.63 4.19
CA GLY A 5 -11.00 16.67 2.98
C GLY A 5 -10.41 15.92 1.78
N SER A 6 -9.18 15.38 1.91
CA SER A 6 -8.61 14.45 0.95
C SER A 6 -9.52 13.23 0.75
N LYS A 7 -9.52 12.69 -0.47
CA LYS A 7 -10.29 11.50 -0.83
C LYS A 7 -9.37 10.44 -1.38
N VAL A 8 -9.77 9.20 -1.17
CA VAL A 8 -9.03 8.03 -1.64
C VAL A 8 -10.03 6.92 -1.98
N ALA A 9 -9.76 6.24 -3.08
CA ALA A 9 -10.49 5.05 -3.50
C ALA A 9 -9.48 3.98 -3.91
N VAL A 10 -9.77 2.74 -3.52
CA VAL A 10 -8.98 1.57 -3.90
C VAL A 10 -9.90 0.55 -4.53
N THR A 11 -9.52 0.08 -5.70
CA THR A 11 -10.21 -0.99 -6.41
C THR A 11 -9.20 -2.09 -6.72
N ALA A 12 -9.55 -3.32 -6.37
CA ALA A 12 -8.74 -4.50 -6.70
C ALA A 12 -9.60 -5.52 -7.45
N TRP A 13 -9.01 -6.20 -8.43
CA TRP A 13 -9.68 -7.27 -9.14
C TRP A 13 -8.70 -8.35 -9.58
N GLY A 14 -9.17 -9.61 -9.50
CA GLY A 14 -8.43 -10.76 -10.00
C GLY A 14 -8.53 -10.90 -11.52
N LEU A 15 -7.44 -11.28 -12.16
CA LEU A 15 -7.37 -11.66 -13.57
C LEU A 15 -7.46 -13.18 -13.71
N TRP A 16 -7.85 -13.67 -14.88
CA TRP A 16 -8.09 -15.12 -15.12
C TRP A 16 -6.83 -15.98 -15.01
N ASP A 17 -5.66 -15.38 -15.22
CA ASP A 17 -4.34 -16.03 -15.15
C ASP A 17 -3.75 -16.08 -13.73
N GLY A 18 -4.53 -15.72 -12.71
CA GLY A 18 -4.11 -15.78 -11.31
C GLY A 18 -3.50 -14.49 -10.76
N ARG A 19 -3.30 -13.48 -11.62
CA ARG A 19 -2.83 -12.15 -11.18
C ARG A 19 -3.91 -11.35 -10.46
N THR A 20 -3.48 -10.33 -9.73
CA THR A 20 -4.35 -9.29 -9.15
C THR A 20 -3.88 -7.92 -9.60
N ASN A 21 -4.82 -7.11 -10.10
CA ASN A 21 -4.59 -5.69 -10.33
C ASN A 21 -5.16 -4.89 -9.17
N ILE A 22 -4.41 -3.89 -8.72
CA ILE A 22 -4.84 -2.93 -7.70
C ILE A 22 -4.62 -1.53 -8.25
N VAL A 23 -5.64 -0.68 -8.12
CA VAL A 23 -5.58 0.74 -8.46
C VAL A 23 -5.97 1.56 -7.24
N LEU A 24 -5.18 2.59 -6.96
CA LEU A 24 -5.43 3.60 -5.96
C LEU A 24 -5.58 4.96 -6.66
N GLY A 25 -6.67 5.65 -6.37
CA GLY A 25 -6.91 7.03 -6.81
C GLY A 25 -7.03 7.94 -5.60
N VAL A 26 -6.37 9.09 -5.64
CA VAL A 26 -6.36 10.08 -4.55
C VAL A 26 -6.62 11.49 -5.08
N THR A 27 -7.26 12.32 -4.26
CA THR A 27 -7.40 13.76 -4.50
C THR A 27 -7.24 14.55 -3.21
N GLY A 28 -6.78 15.80 -3.34
CA GLY A 28 -6.60 16.71 -2.20
C GLY A 28 -5.34 16.45 -1.38
N LEU A 29 -4.40 15.64 -1.88
CA LEU A 29 -3.10 15.44 -1.23
C LEU A 29 -2.14 16.58 -1.54
N THR A 30 -0.98 16.59 -0.88
CA THR A 30 0.02 17.64 -1.07
C THR A 30 0.69 17.47 -2.45
N PRO A 31 0.58 18.45 -3.37
CA PRO A 31 1.23 18.39 -4.68
C PRO A 31 2.74 18.14 -4.57
N GLY A 32 3.27 17.26 -5.42
CA GLY A 32 4.70 16.98 -5.52
C GLY A 32 5.32 16.24 -4.32
N HIS A 33 4.53 15.87 -3.30
CA HIS A 33 5.02 15.05 -2.18
C HIS A 33 5.00 13.57 -2.56
N ALA A 34 6.10 12.87 -2.31
CA ALA A 34 6.25 11.45 -2.61
C ALA A 34 5.62 10.59 -1.49
N TYR A 35 4.60 9.80 -1.81
CA TYR A 35 3.90 8.93 -0.87
C TYR A 35 4.09 7.47 -1.27
N GLY A 36 4.39 6.61 -0.31
CA GLY A 36 4.30 5.16 -0.46
C GLY A 36 2.89 4.70 -0.13
N ALA A 37 2.44 3.59 -0.72
CA ALA A 37 1.20 2.97 -0.30
C ALA A 37 1.24 1.46 -0.44
N HIS A 38 0.77 0.75 0.58
CA HIS A 38 0.95 -0.69 0.71
C HIS A 38 -0.35 -1.38 1.06
N LEU A 39 -0.54 -2.61 0.57
CA LEU A 39 -1.59 -3.49 1.10
C LEU A 39 -1.15 -4.02 2.47
N HIS A 40 -2.04 -3.91 3.44
CA HIS A 40 -1.87 -4.38 4.80
C HIS A 40 -2.80 -5.56 5.11
N GLN A 41 -2.45 -6.36 6.11
CA GLN A 41 -3.13 -7.63 6.37
C GLN A 41 -4.54 -7.47 6.95
N GLU A 42 -4.74 -6.44 7.77
CA GLU A 42 -5.98 -6.18 8.51
C GLU A 42 -6.73 -4.96 7.95
N PRO A 43 -8.04 -4.82 8.22
CA PRO A 43 -8.77 -3.59 7.89
C PRO A 43 -8.25 -2.41 8.72
N CYS A 44 -8.65 -1.20 8.35
CA CYS A 44 -8.36 -0.04 9.19
C CYS A 44 -9.05 -0.17 10.56
N GLY A 45 -8.32 0.15 11.63
CA GLY A 45 -8.85 0.30 12.98
C GLY A 45 -8.81 1.76 13.46
N ASP A 46 -8.87 1.92 14.77
CA ASP A 46 -8.83 3.23 15.42
C ASP A 46 -7.40 3.78 15.48
N GLU A 47 -6.40 2.90 15.56
CA GLU A 47 -4.98 3.22 15.58
C GLU A 47 -4.30 2.83 14.25
N PRO A 48 -3.27 3.56 13.79
CA PRO A 48 -2.60 3.26 12.53
C PRO A 48 -2.01 1.83 12.45
N GLU A 49 -1.56 1.29 13.57
CA GLU A 49 -1.01 -0.06 13.76
C GLU A 49 -2.05 -1.17 13.58
N ASP A 50 -3.34 -0.88 13.76
CA ASP A 50 -4.43 -1.87 13.66
C ASP A 50 -4.55 -2.48 12.27
N ALA A 51 -4.08 -1.78 11.23
CA ALA A 51 -3.96 -2.33 9.88
C ALA A 51 -2.99 -3.53 9.80
N GLY A 52 -2.17 -3.76 10.85
CA GLY A 52 -1.19 -4.82 10.89
C GLY A 52 0.05 -4.51 10.03
N PRO A 53 0.92 -5.51 9.79
CA PRO A 53 2.07 -5.37 8.88
C PRO A 53 1.64 -5.39 7.41
N HIS A 54 2.60 -5.22 6.51
CA HIS A 54 2.38 -5.36 5.07
C HIS A 54 1.89 -6.78 4.77
N TYR A 55 1.04 -6.90 3.75
CA TYR A 55 0.69 -8.19 3.19
C TYR A 55 1.83 -8.68 2.30
N GLN A 56 2.37 -9.84 2.66
CA GLN A 56 3.38 -10.56 1.88
C GLN A 56 2.76 -11.86 1.35
N ASN A 57 2.97 -12.16 0.07
CA ASN A 57 2.55 -13.44 -0.50
C ASN A 57 3.39 -14.60 0.06
N GLU A 58 4.71 -14.40 0.13
CA GLU A 58 5.66 -15.22 0.86
C GLU A 58 6.11 -14.45 2.11
N VAL A 59 5.71 -14.93 3.28
CA VAL A 59 5.95 -14.22 4.54
C VAL A 59 7.41 -14.33 4.95
N ASP A 60 8.05 -13.19 5.27
CA ASP A 60 9.35 -13.17 5.93
C ASP A 60 9.24 -13.82 7.33
N PRO A 61 10.01 -14.88 7.64
CA PRO A 61 10.04 -15.45 8.98
C PRO A 61 10.51 -14.47 10.06
N VAL A 62 11.16 -13.37 9.69
CA VAL A 62 11.57 -12.28 10.58
C VAL A 62 10.68 -11.05 10.33
N GLN A 63 10.10 -10.52 11.40
CA GLN A 63 9.19 -9.36 11.31
C GLN A 63 9.64 -8.25 12.28
N PRO A 64 9.48 -6.96 11.93
CA PRO A 64 9.00 -6.47 10.63
C PRO A 64 10.01 -6.73 9.51
N SER A 65 9.50 -7.14 8.34
CA SER A 65 10.32 -7.43 7.15
C SER A 65 11.01 -6.16 6.66
N VAL A 66 12.34 -6.24 6.51
CA VAL A 66 13.18 -5.24 5.81
C VAL A 66 14.18 -5.90 4.87
N ASP A 67 14.04 -7.20 4.66
CA ASP A 67 14.84 -7.99 3.73
C ASP A 67 14.24 -7.84 2.32
N PRO A 68 15.00 -7.33 1.33
CA PRO A 68 14.51 -7.20 -0.04
C PRO A 68 14.13 -8.53 -0.71
N ALA A 69 14.52 -9.69 -0.15
CA ALA A 69 14.02 -10.98 -0.61
C ALA A 69 12.51 -11.17 -0.35
N TYR A 70 11.96 -10.50 0.66
CA TYR A 70 10.55 -10.58 1.04
C TYR A 70 9.81 -9.24 0.87
N ALA A 71 10.42 -8.12 1.25
CA ALA A 71 9.90 -6.78 1.06
C ALA A 71 10.26 -6.24 -0.33
N ASN A 72 9.50 -6.64 -1.34
CA ASN A 72 9.69 -6.24 -2.75
C ASN A 72 8.35 -6.19 -3.50
N PRO A 73 8.28 -5.48 -4.65
CA PRO A 73 7.03 -5.32 -5.41
C PRO A 73 6.51 -6.60 -6.07
N GLU A 74 7.31 -7.68 -6.16
CA GLU A 74 6.85 -8.98 -6.64
C GLU A 74 6.08 -9.76 -5.56
N ASN A 75 6.41 -9.52 -4.28
CA ASN A 75 5.88 -10.25 -3.12
C ASN A 75 4.90 -9.42 -2.27
N GLU A 76 4.93 -8.10 -2.39
CA GLU A 76 4.03 -7.15 -1.74
C GLU A 76 3.27 -6.31 -2.79
N VAL A 77 2.17 -5.67 -2.37
CA VAL A 77 1.47 -4.68 -3.21
C VAL A 77 1.98 -3.31 -2.83
N TRP A 78 2.80 -2.70 -3.70
CA TRP A 78 3.28 -1.32 -3.57
C TRP A 78 2.66 -0.42 -4.63
N LEU A 79 2.18 0.74 -4.19
CA LEU A 79 1.44 1.73 -4.97
C LEU A 79 2.05 3.12 -4.73
N ASP A 80 3.37 3.25 -4.87
CA ASP A 80 4.04 4.54 -4.71
C ASP A 80 3.53 5.57 -5.73
N PHE A 81 3.28 6.80 -5.27
CA PHE A 81 2.77 7.87 -6.12
C PHE A 81 3.21 9.26 -5.67
N THR A 82 3.13 10.21 -6.59
CA THR A 82 3.33 11.63 -6.32
C THR A 82 2.15 12.40 -6.91
N PRO A 83 1.32 13.08 -6.08
CA PRO A 83 0.24 13.90 -6.58
C PRO A 83 0.74 15.02 -7.49
N ASP A 84 -0.01 15.28 -8.54
CA ASP A 84 0.25 16.36 -9.49
C ASP A 84 -0.02 17.75 -8.87
N ALA A 85 0.01 18.79 -9.70
CA ALA A 85 -0.19 20.17 -9.27
C ALA A 85 -1.58 20.43 -8.64
N ASP A 86 -2.58 19.62 -8.98
CA ASP A 86 -3.95 19.70 -8.45
C ASP A 86 -4.13 18.83 -7.19
N GLY A 87 -3.07 18.14 -6.75
CA GLY A 87 -3.10 17.25 -5.59
C GLY A 87 -3.79 15.91 -5.90
N GLU A 88 -3.79 15.51 -7.18
CA GLU A 88 -4.41 14.27 -7.66
C GLU A 88 -3.34 13.26 -8.09
N ALA A 89 -3.60 11.97 -7.87
CA ALA A 89 -2.77 10.90 -8.41
C ALA A 89 -3.58 9.62 -8.61
N VAL A 90 -3.12 8.83 -9.59
CA VAL A 90 -3.56 7.45 -9.79
C VAL A 90 -2.32 6.56 -9.81
N ALA A 91 -2.31 5.56 -8.93
CA ALA A 91 -1.29 4.52 -8.86
C ALA A 91 -1.92 3.17 -9.25
N MET A 92 -1.19 2.36 -10.00
CA MET A 92 -1.63 1.03 -10.38
C MET A 92 -0.46 0.05 -10.24
N THR A 93 -0.74 -1.14 -9.72
CA THR A 93 0.19 -2.25 -9.71
C THR A 93 -0.51 -3.57 -10.05
N SER A 94 0.29 -4.54 -10.47
CA SER A 94 -0.13 -5.88 -10.86
C SER A 94 0.79 -6.90 -10.21
N VAL A 95 0.24 -7.78 -9.38
CA VAL A 95 1.00 -8.87 -8.72
C VAL A 95 0.65 -10.23 -9.30
N GLY A 96 1.62 -11.15 -9.24
CA GLY A 96 1.56 -12.51 -9.80
C GLY A 96 0.62 -13.49 -9.08
N TRP A 97 -0.07 -13.02 -8.04
CA TRP A 97 -0.78 -13.85 -7.07
C TRP A 97 -2.07 -13.17 -6.61
N ARG A 98 -2.88 -13.89 -5.84
CA ARG A 98 -4.10 -13.36 -5.23
C ARG A 98 -3.92 -13.27 -3.72
N PRO A 99 -4.21 -12.12 -3.09
CA PRO A 99 -4.27 -12.07 -1.64
C PRO A 99 -5.25 -13.13 -1.10
N THR A 100 -4.81 -13.94 -0.16
CA THR A 100 -5.62 -15.01 0.48
C THR A 100 -5.80 -14.72 1.96
N GLY A 101 -6.97 -14.99 2.55
CA GLY A 101 -7.25 -14.75 3.97
C GLY A 101 -8.44 -13.80 4.18
N SER A 102 -8.35 -12.87 5.15
CA SER A 102 -9.43 -11.91 5.47
C SER A 102 -9.98 -11.21 4.21
N GLU A 103 -11.30 -11.12 4.08
CA GLU A 103 -11.95 -10.44 2.95
C GLU A 103 -11.88 -8.90 3.05
N ARG A 104 -11.44 -8.36 4.19
CA ARG A 104 -11.40 -6.92 4.47
C ARG A 104 -9.98 -6.52 4.86
N ARG A 105 -9.14 -6.27 3.85
CA ARG A 105 -7.79 -5.69 4.03
C ARG A 105 -7.84 -4.17 3.98
N SER A 106 -6.72 -3.54 4.22
CA SER A 106 -6.55 -2.11 4.00
C SER A 106 -5.37 -1.80 3.07
N VAL A 107 -5.43 -0.65 2.42
CA VAL A 107 -4.26 0.02 1.85
C VAL A 107 -3.92 1.19 2.77
N VAL A 108 -2.67 1.27 3.18
CA VAL A 108 -2.14 2.35 4.03
C VAL A 108 -1.28 3.27 3.16
N ILE A 109 -1.46 4.58 3.31
CA ILE A 109 -0.65 5.62 2.66
C ILE A 109 0.40 6.10 3.66
N HIS A 110 1.65 6.17 3.22
CA HIS A 110 2.83 6.48 4.02
C HIS A 110 3.48 7.81 3.62
N ALA A 111 4.33 8.34 4.49
CA ALA A 111 4.93 9.67 4.36
C ALA A 111 6.05 9.81 3.31
N HIS A 112 6.61 8.71 2.83
CA HIS A 112 7.71 8.68 1.86
C HIS A 112 7.47 7.60 0.81
N HIS A 113 8.11 7.70 -0.37
CA HIS A 113 8.24 6.56 -1.26
C HIS A 113 8.90 5.37 -0.55
N THR A 114 8.59 4.18 -1.04
CA THR A 114 9.07 2.93 -0.48
C THR A 114 10.57 2.79 -0.72
N ALA A 115 11.33 2.61 0.37
CA ALA A 115 12.72 2.27 0.30
C ALA A 115 12.91 0.83 -0.18
N THR A 116 13.96 0.59 -0.95
CA THR A 116 14.27 -0.74 -1.54
C THR A 116 15.64 -1.27 -1.13
N GLY A 117 16.39 -0.50 -0.34
CA GLY A 117 17.72 -0.85 0.12
C GLY A 117 17.70 -1.99 1.15
N GLU A 118 18.84 -2.69 1.26
CA GLU A 118 19.02 -3.74 2.26
C GLU A 118 18.89 -3.17 3.68
N GLY A 119 18.05 -3.80 4.51
CA GLY A 119 17.80 -3.37 5.89
C GLY A 119 16.79 -2.22 6.01
N GLU A 120 16.26 -1.72 4.89
CA GLU A 120 15.21 -0.69 4.85
C GLU A 120 14.09 -1.01 3.84
N ALA A 121 14.16 -2.15 3.15
CA ALA A 121 13.22 -2.50 2.11
C ALA A 121 11.77 -2.53 2.63
N GLY A 122 10.84 -1.96 1.86
CA GLY A 122 9.43 -1.84 2.25
C GLY A 122 9.14 -0.68 3.21
N THR A 123 10.13 -0.05 3.84
CA THR A 123 9.85 1.09 4.73
C THR A 123 9.44 2.33 3.93
N ALA A 124 8.47 3.09 4.44
CA ALA A 124 7.95 4.31 3.79
C ALA A 124 7.65 5.44 4.78
N GLY A 125 8.17 5.36 6.01
CA GLY A 125 7.89 6.32 7.07
C GLY A 125 6.50 6.14 7.70
N GLU A 126 6.02 7.20 8.35
CA GLU A 126 4.77 7.19 9.13
C GLU A 126 3.55 6.79 8.29
N ARG A 127 2.61 6.08 8.91
CA ARG A 127 1.30 5.76 8.35
C ARG A 127 0.41 7.00 8.45
N LEU A 128 0.05 7.59 7.31
CA LEU A 128 -0.68 8.87 7.25
C LEU A 128 -2.19 8.71 7.07
N ALA A 129 -2.62 7.65 6.37
CA ALA A 129 -4.03 7.36 6.15
C ALA A 129 -4.23 5.87 5.86
N CYS A 130 -5.43 5.38 6.13
CA CYS A 130 -5.80 3.99 5.89
C CYS A 130 -7.14 3.91 5.15
N VAL A 131 -7.24 3.03 4.16
CA VAL A 131 -8.49 2.70 3.45
C VAL A 131 -8.72 1.20 3.46
N THR A 132 -9.84 0.77 4.04
CA THR A 132 -10.28 -0.62 3.91
C THR A 132 -10.72 -0.90 2.48
N VAL A 133 -10.08 -1.89 1.84
CA VAL A 133 -10.42 -2.38 0.52
C VAL A 133 -11.79 -3.05 0.60
N ARG A 134 -12.75 -2.53 -0.18
CA ARG A 134 -14.07 -3.15 -0.29
C ARG A 134 -14.06 -4.12 -1.47
N ALA A 135 -14.48 -5.36 -1.22
CA ALA A 135 -14.73 -6.37 -2.24
C ALA A 135 -16.07 -6.13 -2.94
#